data_AF-A0A158BQM2-F1
#
_entry.id   AF-A0A158BQM2-F1
#
_cell.length_a   1.000
_cell.length_b   1.000
_cell.length_c   1.000
_cell.angle_alpha   90.00
_cell.angle_beta   90.00
_cell.angle_gamma   90.00
#
_symmetry.space_group_name_H-M   'P 1'
#
loop_
_entity.id
_entity.type
_entity.pdbx_description
1 polymer ?
#
loop_
_entity_poly.entity_id
_entity_poly.type
_entity_poly.pdbx_seq_one_letter_code
_entity_poly.pdbx_strand_id
1 'polypeptide(L)'
;MAQRRDITYITPTFIEQEIDHLARMIRSRHWHRSAAWPVSYWRERIEELRHAPAVAPLQQKGLRSLLAELERIAAQLDPAASYGELPPADAHADSGALGKARP
;
A
#
# COMPACT_ATOMS: atom_id res chain seq x y z
N MET A 1 -4.18 3.77 -20.39
CA MET A 1 -5.11 2.90 -21.16
C MET A 1 -5.60 1.79 -20.24
N ALA A 2 -6.58 2.08 -19.37
CA ALA A 2 -7.19 1.06 -18.52
C ALA A 2 -8.09 0.20 -19.40
N GLN A 3 -7.75 -1.08 -19.53
CA GLN A 3 -8.53 -2.04 -20.30
C GLN A 3 -9.91 -2.14 -19.64
N ARG A 4 -10.94 -1.54 -20.26
CA ARG A 4 -12.35 -1.82 -19.95
C ARG A 4 -12.58 -3.28 -20.26
N ARG A 5 -12.35 -4.15 -19.27
CA ARG A 5 -12.72 -5.57 -19.35
C ARG A 5 -14.24 -5.60 -19.28
N ASP A 6 -14.86 -6.15 -20.32
CA ASP A 6 -16.31 -6.27 -20.46
C ASP A 6 -16.95 -6.81 -19.18
N ILE A 7 -17.59 -5.90 -18.45
CA ILE A 7 -18.25 -6.10 -17.16
C ILE A 7 -19.52 -6.98 -17.35
N THR A 8 -19.88 -7.26 -18.60
CA THR A 8 -21.06 -8.02 -19.02
C THR A 8 -21.00 -9.51 -18.63
N TYR A 9 -19.82 -10.04 -18.28
CA TYR A 9 -19.64 -11.45 -17.92
C TYR A 9 -18.92 -11.65 -16.58
N ILE A 10 -19.16 -10.78 -15.59
CA ILE A 10 -18.65 -11.01 -14.23
C ILE A 10 -19.40 -12.20 -13.63
N THR A 11 -18.74 -13.36 -13.63
CA THR A 11 -19.19 -14.57 -12.93
C THR A 11 -18.60 -14.62 -11.53
N PRO A 12 -19.19 -15.37 -10.58
CA PRO A 12 -18.61 -15.57 -9.25
C PRO A 12 -17.18 -16.13 -9.31
N THR A 13 -16.90 -17.05 -10.22
CA THR A 13 -15.57 -17.64 -10.42
C THR A 13 -14.56 -16.62 -10.92
N PHE A 14 -14.97 -15.68 -11.78
CA PHE A 14 -14.12 -14.56 -12.20
C PHE A 14 -13.75 -13.67 -11.00
N ILE A 15 -14.72 -13.36 -10.14
CA ILE A 15 -14.48 -12.53 -8.95
C ILE A 15 -13.47 -13.20 -8.00
N GLU A 16 -13.57 -14.51 -7.80
CA GLU A 16 -12.60 -15.27 -6.99
C GLU A 16 -11.19 -15.21 -7.59
N GLN A 17 -11.07 -15.46 -8.89
CA GLN A 17 -9.78 -15.39 -9.58
C GLN A 17 -9.18 -13.97 -9.55
N GLU A 18 -10.03 -12.95 -9.69
CA GLU A 18 -9.60 -11.55 -9.63
C GLU A 18 -9.17 -11.17 -8.19
N ILE A 19 -9.86 -11.65 -7.15
CA ILE A 19 -9.43 -11.47 -5.75
C ILE A 19 -8.04 -12.08 -5.51
N ASP A 20 -7.82 -13.32 -5.95
CA ASP A 20 -6.53 -14.00 -5.81
C ASP A 20 -5.42 -13.30 -6.61
N HIS A 21 -5.75 -12.86 -7.83
CA HIS A 21 -4.84 -12.09 -8.67
C HIS A 21 -4.43 -10.79 -7.97
N LEU A 22 -5.40 -9.99 -7.50
CA LEU A 22 -5.14 -8.73 -6.82
C LEU A 22 -4.35 -8.94 -5.54
N ALA A 23 -4.65 -9.98 -4.75
CA ALA A 23 -3.89 -10.32 -3.54
C ALA A 23 -2.41 -10.62 -3.87
N ARG A 24 -2.15 -11.35 -4.95
CA ARG A 24 -0.78 -11.65 -5.40
C ARG A 24 -0.02 -10.39 -5.82
N MET A 25 -0.71 -9.47 -6.50
CA MET A 25 -0.12 -8.23 -7.01
C MET A 25 0.17 -7.25 -5.86
N ILE A 26 -0.78 -7.08 -4.94
CA ILE A 26 -0.65 -6.21 -3.77
C ILE A 26 0.47 -6.67 -2.84
N ARG A 27 0.70 -7.98 -2.69
CA ARG A 27 1.77 -8.53 -1.84
C ARG A 27 3.14 -8.59 -2.53
N SER A 28 3.21 -8.33 -3.83
CA SER A 28 4.46 -8.46 -4.58
C SER A 28 5.39 -7.27 -4.31
N ARG A 29 6.54 -7.53 -3.69
CA ARG A 29 7.59 -6.51 -3.45
C ARG A 29 8.16 -5.93 -4.74
N HIS A 30 8.12 -6.68 -5.85
CA HIS A 30 8.55 -6.19 -7.16
C HIS A 30 7.61 -5.09 -7.67
N TRP A 31 6.31 -5.24 -7.40
CA TRP A 31 5.29 -4.25 -7.74
C TRP A 31 5.40 -2.96 -6.94
N HIS A 32 5.73 -3.06 -5.65
CA HIS A 32 5.98 -1.86 -4.82
C HIS A 32 7.18 -1.07 -5.31
N ARG A 33 8.21 -1.75 -5.84
CA ARG A 33 9.42 -1.10 -6.38
C ARG A 33 9.24 -0.52 -7.77
N SER A 34 8.41 -1.12 -8.61
CA SER A 34 8.22 -0.64 -9.99
C SER A 34 7.24 0.53 -10.08
N ALA A 35 6.53 0.86 -8.99
CA ALA A 35 5.47 1.88 -8.96
C ALA A 35 4.47 1.75 -10.13
N ALA A 36 4.28 0.51 -10.63
CA ALA A 36 3.61 0.29 -11.90
C ALA A 36 2.18 0.86 -11.90
N TRP A 37 1.53 0.89 -10.72
CA TRP A 37 0.23 1.54 -10.53
C TRP A 37 0.11 2.11 -9.10
N PRO A 38 -0.46 3.32 -8.94
CA PRO A 38 -0.63 3.97 -7.63
C PRO A 38 -1.66 3.23 -6.75
N VAL A 39 -1.59 3.42 -5.43
CA VAL A 39 -2.54 2.84 -4.47
C VAL A 39 -3.99 3.20 -4.80
N SER A 40 -4.24 4.43 -5.30
CA SER A 40 -5.57 4.88 -5.71
C SER A 40 -6.19 4.00 -6.81
N TYR A 41 -5.40 3.59 -7.79
CA TYR A 41 -5.85 2.71 -8.88
C TYR A 41 -6.34 1.36 -8.34
N TRP A 42 -5.61 0.76 -7.40
CA TRP A 42 -6.00 -0.51 -6.79
C TRP A 42 -7.22 -0.39 -5.89
N ARG A 43 -7.33 0.72 -5.16
CA ARG A 43 -8.51 1.03 -4.34
C ARG A 43 -9.76 1.12 -5.23
N GLU A 44 -9.70 1.89 -6.30
CA GLU A 44 -10.80 2.02 -7.26
C GLU A 44 -11.19 0.65 -7.82
N ARG A 45 -10.22 -0.18 -8.22
CA ARG A 45 -10.49 -1.51 -8.75
C ARG A 45 -11.17 -2.44 -7.76
N ILE A 46 -10.76 -2.43 -6.49
CA ILE A 46 -11.40 -3.25 -5.44
C ILE A 46 -12.82 -2.75 -5.16
N GLU A 47 -13.06 -1.44 -5.15
CA GLU A 47 -14.39 -0.87 -4.96
C GLU A 47 -15.33 -1.19 -6.13
N GLU A 48 -14.86 -1.10 -7.39
CA GLU A 48 -15.62 -1.53 -8.56
C GLU A 48 -16.10 -2.98 -8.44
N LEU A 49 -15.21 -3.88 -8.00
CA LEU A 49 -15.55 -5.28 -7.78
C LEU A 49 -16.59 -5.43 -6.68
N ARG A 50 -16.47 -4.71 -5.55
CA ARG A 50 -17.43 -4.78 -4.43
C ARG A 50 -18.86 -4.37 -4.84
N HIS A 51 -18.98 -3.49 -5.81
CA HIS A 51 -20.26 -3.03 -6.35
C HIS A 51 -20.80 -3.91 -7.49
N ALA A 52 -20.06 -4.93 -7.92
CA ALA A 52 -20.54 -5.82 -8.97
C ALA A 52 -21.72 -6.68 -8.46
N PRO A 53 -22.80 -6.83 -9.26
CA PRO A 53 -24.03 -7.50 -8.84
C PRO A 53 -23.85 -9.01 -8.59
N ALA A 54 -22.79 -9.61 -9.13
CA ALA A 54 -22.48 -11.03 -8.99
C ALA A 54 -21.65 -11.39 -7.74
N VAL A 55 -21.30 -10.41 -6.89
CA VAL A 55 -20.48 -10.66 -5.69
C VAL A 55 -21.26 -11.38 -4.61
N ALA A 56 -20.77 -12.56 -4.25
CA ALA A 56 -21.27 -13.30 -3.10
C ALA A 56 -20.80 -12.69 -1.77
N PRO A 57 -21.52 -12.89 -0.65
CA PRO A 57 -21.13 -12.34 0.67
C PRO A 57 -19.71 -12.71 1.11
N LEU A 58 -19.26 -13.93 0.80
CA LEU A 58 -17.89 -14.39 1.11
C LEU A 58 -16.84 -13.62 0.30
N GLN A 59 -17.11 -13.37 -0.98
CA GLN A 59 -16.26 -12.59 -1.86
C GLN A 59 -16.21 -11.12 -1.40
N GLN A 60 -17.35 -10.57 -0.94
CA GLN A 60 -17.43 -9.24 -0.34
C GLN A 60 -16.55 -9.12 0.93
N LYS A 61 -16.46 -10.19 1.73
CA LYS A 61 -15.53 -10.25 2.87
C LYS A 61 -14.07 -10.26 2.38
N GLY A 62 -13.76 -11.08 1.37
CA GLY A 62 -12.43 -11.13 0.76
C GLY A 62 -11.96 -9.77 0.23
N LEU A 63 -12.83 -9.08 -0.52
CA LEU A 63 -12.56 -7.74 -1.05
C LEU A 63 -12.33 -6.68 0.05
N ARG A 64 -13.11 -6.73 1.15
CA ARG A 64 -12.89 -5.85 2.31
C ARG A 64 -11.55 -6.12 2.99
N SER A 65 -11.19 -7.39 3.19
CA SER A 65 -9.89 -7.76 3.74
C SER A 65 -8.74 -7.31 2.86
N LEU A 66 -8.90 -7.42 1.54
CA LEU A 66 -7.91 -6.99 0.56
C LEU A 66 -7.73 -5.46 0.56
N LEU A 67 -8.81 -4.70 0.66
CA LEU A 67 -8.74 -3.25 0.80
C LEU A 67 -7.98 -2.83 2.08
N ALA A 68 -8.29 -3.45 3.22
CA ALA A 68 -7.60 -3.18 4.47
C ALA A 68 -6.11 -3.59 4.44
N GLU A 69 -5.75 -4.60 3.65
CA GLU A 69 -4.34 -4.97 3.43
C GLU A 69 -3.62 -3.96 2.54
N LEU A 70 -4.24 -3.52 1.45
CA LEU A 70 -3.71 -2.48 0.57
C LEU A 70 -3.40 -1.20 1.34
N GLU A 71 -4.31 -0.75 2.21
CA GLU A 71 -4.13 0.47 2.99
C GLU A 71 -3.00 0.35 4.02
N ARG A 72 -2.88 -0.82 4.67
CA ARG A 72 -1.76 -1.10 5.58
C ARG A 72 -0.41 -1.09 4.86
N ILE A 73 -0.35 -1.62 3.64
CA ILE A 73 0.87 -1.60 2.83
C ILE A 73 1.16 -0.18 2.35
N ALA A 74 0.16 0.56 1.90
CA ALA A 74 0.31 1.95 1.50
C ALA A 74 0.89 2.82 2.62
N ALA A 75 0.39 2.64 3.86
CA ALA A 75 0.93 3.31 5.03
C ALA A 75 2.39 2.94 5.33
N GLN A 76 2.82 1.70 5.08
CA GLN A 76 4.22 1.28 5.23
C GLN A 76 5.14 1.80 4.13
N LEU A 77 4.60 2.03 2.93
CA LEU A 77 5.34 2.54 1.79
C LEU A 77 5.46 4.07 1.79
N ASP A 78 4.62 4.78 2.54
CA ASP A 78 4.71 6.22 2.69
C ASP A 78 5.98 6.57 3.49
N PRO A 79 6.98 7.23 2.85
CA PRO A 79 8.21 7.61 3.54
C PRO A 79 7.97 8.57 4.71
N ALA A 80 6.85 9.30 4.73
CA ALA A 80 6.47 10.14 5.87
C ALA A 80 6.01 9.33 7.09
N ALA A 81 5.41 8.15 6.88
CA ALA A 81 5.02 7.24 7.96
C ALA A 81 6.23 6.54 8.59
N SER A 82 7.32 6.38 7.85
CA SER A 82 8.59 5.83 8.36
C SER A 82 9.46 6.86 9.08
N TYR A 83 9.03 8.14 9.16
CA TYR A 83 9.72 9.23 9.86
C TYR A 83 8.93 9.73 11.09
N GLY A 84 8.01 8.91 11.62
CA GLY A 84 7.48 9.08 12.96
C GLY A 84 8.25 8.19 13.90
N GLU A 85 9.16 8.79 14.69
CA GLU A 85 9.90 8.16 15.80
C GLU A 85 11.23 7.47 15.44
N LEU A 86 12.15 8.24 14.87
CA LEU A 86 13.55 8.12 15.29
C LEU A 86 13.78 9.19 16.36
N PRO A 87 14.17 8.85 17.60
CA PRO A 87 14.57 9.86 18.56
C PRO A 87 15.68 10.71 17.92
N PRO A 88 15.68 12.04 18.13
CA PRO A 88 16.74 12.89 17.61
C PRO A 88 18.06 12.32 18.13
N ALA A 89 18.86 11.78 17.21
CA ALA A 89 20.26 11.53 17.48
C ALA A 89 20.84 12.88 17.87
N ASP A 90 21.21 13.01 19.14
CA ASP A 90 21.84 14.21 19.69
C ASP A 90 22.98 14.63 18.77
N ALA A 91 22.69 15.66 17.99
CA ALA A 91 23.65 16.36 17.19
C ALA A 91 24.60 17.03 18.17
N HIS A 92 25.84 16.52 18.18
CA HIS A 92 27.08 17.28 18.41
C HIS A 92 26.86 18.72 18.86
N ALA A 93 26.79 18.93 20.18
CA ALA A 93 27.10 20.22 20.76
C ALA A 93 28.62 20.33 20.88
N ASP A 94 29.17 21.00 19.88
CA ASP A 94 30.37 21.84 19.91
C ASP A 94 30.96 22.11 21.32
N SER A 95 32.24 21.81 21.49
CA SER A 95 33.09 22.55 22.43
C SER A 95 34.49 22.67 21.85
N GLY A 96 34.58 23.46 20.78
CA GLY A 96 35.81 24.07 20.33
C GLY A 96 36.08 25.40 21.05
N ALA A 97 37.14 25.37 21.88
CA ALA A 97 38.14 26.44 22.08
C ALA A 97 37.90 27.57 23.11
N LEU A 98 38.79 27.59 24.12
CA LEU A 98 39.64 28.69 24.65
C LEU A 98 39.90 28.39 26.14
N GLY A 99 41.07 28.51 26.76
CA GLY A 99 42.38 29.03 26.41
C GLY A 99 43.31 28.90 27.63
N LYS A 100 44.63 28.81 27.37
CA LYS A 100 45.82 29.10 28.21
C LYS A 100 45.70 29.09 29.76
N ALA A 101 46.58 28.33 30.43
CA ALA A 101 47.81 28.84 31.07
C ALA A 101 48.40 27.84 32.09
N ARG A 102 49.74 27.71 32.06
CA ARG A 102 50.62 27.09 33.07
C ARG A 102 50.59 27.90 34.38
N PRO A 103 50.98 27.32 35.53
CA PRO A 103 52.40 27.25 35.91
C PRO A 103 52.97 25.85 36.04
#